data_AF-C7RD81-F1
#
_entry.id   AF-C7RD81-F1
#
_cell.length_a   1.000
_cell.length_b   1.000
_cell.length_c   1.000
_cell.angle_alpha   90.00
_cell.angle_beta   90.00
_cell.angle_gamma   90.00
#
_symmetry.space_group_name_H-M   'P 1'
#
loop_
_entity.id
_entity.type
_entity.pdbx_description
1 polymer ?
#
loop_
_entity_poly.entity_id
_entity_poly.type
_entity_poly.pdbx_seq_one_letter_code
_entity_poly.pdbx_strand_id
1 'polypeptide(L)'
;MEWDIATVFFLAIILALTVFRAKFKGDIGELAVAYMLKDLDKEKYRIIHDIKLKNMGGSTSTTQIDHIVISIYGIFVIETKAYKGKIYGKEKSRTWSQYLYNQKNNFMNPIFQNYAHIRAIESILEDSYPEMTYHSIIAFSGEANIDSIEVTKAKVCKIRYVSEAIKDLSTEEVIGKEDIGRIIEILEKNKSHQTDFVHTREIKKIKKENEEKIKANICPKCGGKLVEREGKYGKFIGCSNFPKCRFVVSQNKKS
;
A
#
# COMPACT_ATOMS: atom_id res chain seq x y z
N MET A 1 -27.77 31.69 26.93
CA MET A 1 -26.78 32.15 25.94
C MET A 1 -27.21 31.56 24.61
N GLU A 2 -27.99 32.33 23.85
CA GLU A 2 -28.38 31.92 22.50
C GLU A 2 -27.16 32.08 21.60
N TRP A 3 -26.81 30.99 20.91
CA TRP A 3 -25.72 31.03 19.94
C TRP A 3 -26.23 31.64 18.65
N ASP A 4 -25.57 32.69 18.17
CA ASP A 4 -25.93 33.29 16.89
C ASP A 4 -25.65 32.31 15.74
N ILE A 5 -26.48 32.40 14.70
CA ILE A 5 -26.45 31.55 13.51
C ILE A 5 -25.06 31.58 12.86
N ALA A 6 -24.38 32.73 12.87
CA ALA A 6 -23.02 32.85 12.38
C ALA A 6 -22.02 31.98 13.15
N THR A 7 -22.18 31.87 14.48
CA THR A 7 -21.30 31.05 15.33
C THR A 7 -21.55 29.56 15.08
N VAL A 8 -22.81 29.15 14.94
CA VAL A 8 -23.17 27.77 14.61
C VAL A 8 -22.66 27.39 13.21
N PHE A 9 -22.81 28.27 12.23
CA PHE A 9 -22.31 28.06 10.86
C PHE A 9 -20.79 27.98 10.82
N PHE A 10 -20.08 28.86 11.53
CA PHE A 10 -18.63 28.84 11.61
C PHE A 10 -18.09 27.57 12.30
N LEU A 11 -18.73 27.13 13.39
CA LEU A 11 -18.40 25.85 14.04
C LEU A 11 -18.72 24.66 13.14
N ALA A 12 -19.81 24.71 12.38
CA ALA A 12 -20.14 23.68 11.38
C ALA A 12 -19.13 23.66 10.23
N ILE A 13 -18.62 24.81 9.79
CA ILE A 13 -17.51 24.88 8.81
C ILE A 13 -16.22 24.34 9.41
N ILE A 14 -15.85 24.70 10.64
CA ILE A 14 -14.66 24.16 11.29
C ILE A 14 -14.79 22.65 11.46
N LEU A 15 -15.96 22.17 11.89
CA LEU A 15 -16.25 20.75 12.03
C LEU A 15 -16.22 20.05 10.67
N ALA A 16 -16.79 20.66 9.63
CA ALA A 16 -16.68 20.17 8.27
C ALA A 16 -15.21 20.12 7.84
N LEU A 17 -14.45 21.20 7.93
CA LEU A 17 -13.04 21.27 7.57
C LEU A 17 -12.17 20.29 8.36
N THR A 18 -12.49 20.00 9.62
CA THR A 18 -11.77 19.00 10.45
C THR A 18 -12.17 17.57 10.11
N VAL A 19 -13.45 17.28 9.93
CA VAL A 19 -13.97 15.96 9.50
C VAL A 19 -13.52 15.64 8.08
N PHE A 20 -13.59 16.60 7.16
CA PHE A 20 -13.12 16.48 5.78
C PHE A 20 -11.59 16.40 5.71
N ARG A 21 -10.82 17.09 6.58
CA ARG A 21 -9.34 17.03 6.60
C ARG A 21 -8.77 15.61 6.69
N ALA A 22 -9.47 14.71 7.39
CA ALA A 22 -9.04 13.33 7.55
C ALA A 22 -9.30 12.48 6.29
N LYS A 23 -10.34 12.80 5.53
CA LYS A 23 -10.70 12.13 4.27
C LYS A 23 -9.83 12.62 3.10
N PHE A 24 -9.54 13.92 3.03
CA PHE A 24 -8.76 14.54 1.95
C PHE A 24 -7.26 14.19 1.92
N LYS A 25 -6.66 13.64 3.00
CA LYS A 25 -5.20 13.42 3.03
C LYS A 25 -4.70 12.29 2.12
N GLY A 26 -5.54 11.28 1.85
CA GLY A 26 -5.24 10.25 0.84
C GLY A 26 -5.37 10.82 -0.57
N ASP A 27 -6.54 11.40 -0.84
CA ASP A 27 -6.93 11.99 -2.13
C ASP A 27 -5.94 13.05 -2.65
N ILE A 28 -5.35 13.89 -1.79
CA ILE A 28 -4.38 14.92 -2.21
C ILE A 28 -3.07 14.30 -2.71
N GLY A 29 -2.60 13.24 -2.05
CA GLY A 29 -1.38 12.55 -2.48
C GLY A 29 -1.58 11.89 -3.83
N GLU A 30 -2.70 11.17 -3.98
CA GLU A 30 -3.09 10.50 -5.21
C GLU A 30 -3.28 11.48 -6.37
N LEU A 31 -3.98 12.60 -6.12
CA LEU A 31 -4.15 13.67 -7.11
C LEU A 31 -2.81 14.30 -7.52
N ALA A 32 -1.88 14.48 -6.57
CA ALA A 32 -0.56 15.02 -6.86
C ALA A 32 0.26 14.06 -7.74
N VAL A 33 0.21 12.75 -7.49
CA VAL A 33 0.85 11.76 -8.37
C VAL A 33 0.22 11.76 -9.75
N ALA A 34 -1.12 11.76 -9.85
CA ALA A 34 -1.83 11.86 -11.13
C ALA A 34 -1.39 13.09 -11.94
N TYR A 35 -1.26 14.24 -11.27
CA TYR A 35 -0.74 15.46 -11.89
C TYR A 35 0.69 15.30 -12.40
N MET A 36 1.59 14.66 -11.65
CA MET A 36 2.98 14.45 -12.08
C MET A 36 3.08 13.52 -13.29
N LEU A 37 2.20 12.52 -13.38
CA LEU A 37 2.21 11.51 -14.45
C LEU A 37 1.59 12.01 -15.77
N LYS A 38 0.83 13.12 -15.75
CA LYS A 38 0.04 13.61 -16.89
C LYS A 38 0.86 13.85 -18.18
N ASP A 39 2.15 14.18 -18.01
CA ASP A 39 3.07 14.57 -19.09
C ASP A 39 3.95 13.40 -19.56
N LEU A 40 3.70 12.17 -19.09
CA LEU A 40 4.32 10.98 -19.66
C LEU A 40 3.85 10.78 -21.12
N ASP A 41 4.75 10.27 -21.95
CA ASP A 41 4.47 10.00 -23.36
C ASP A 41 3.31 8.99 -23.51
N LYS A 42 2.17 9.47 -24.00
CA LYS A 42 0.94 8.68 -24.11
C LYS A 42 1.03 7.51 -25.10
N GLU A 43 2.02 7.53 -26.00
CA GLU A 43 2.32 6.40 -26.89
C GLU A 43 2.98 5.24 -26.16
N LYS A 44 3.73 5.54 -25.10
CA LYS A 44 4.53 4.56 -24.35
C LYS A 44 3.94 4.21 -23.00
N TYR A 45 3.19 5.11 -22.38
CA TYR A 45 2.69 4.98 -21.02
C TYR A 45 1.19 5.21 -20.98
N ARG A 46 0.46 4.30 -20.33
CA ARG A 46 -0.95 4.44 -19.97
C ARG A 46 -1.13 4.33 -18.48
N ILE A 47 -1.91 5.23 -17.92
CA ILE A 47 -2.03 5.41 -16.48
C ILE A 47 -3.44 5.02 -16.06
N ILE A 48 -3.53 4.21 -15.01
CA ILE A 48 -4.77 3.86 -14.33
C ILE A 48 -4.64 4.34 -12.89
N HIS A 49 -5.62 5.09 -12.41
CA HIS A 49 -5.68 5.56 -11.04
C HIS A 49 -6.82 4.87 -10.29
N ASP A 50 -6.63 4.69 -8.99
CA ASP A 50 -7.60 4.19 -8.02
C ASP A 50 -8.36 2.95 -8.52
N ILE A 51 -7.61 1.89 -8.83
CA ILE A 51 -8.19 0.65 -9.32
C ILE A 51 -8.31 -0.38 -8.21
N LYS A 52 -9.52 -0.91 -8.05
CA LYS A 52 -9.81 -2.03 -7.16
C LYS A 52 -9.91 -3.33 -7.94
N LEU A 53 -8.98 -4.24 -7.71
CA LEU A 53 -8.91 -5.54 -8.37
C LEU A 53 -9.40 -6.66 -7.45
N LYS A 54 -9.94 -7.73 -8.05
CA LYS A 54 -10.16 -8.99 -7.33
C LYS A 54 -8.81 -9.57 -6.92
N ASN A 55 -8.72 -10.13 -5.73
CA ASN A 55 -7.48 -10.67 -5.17
C ASN A 55 -7.67 -12.15 -4.81
N MET A 56 -7.51 -13.04 -5.79
CA MET A 56 -7.79 -14.47 -5.62
C MET A 56 -6.81 -15.19 -4.67
N GLY A 57 -5.63 -14.62 -4.42
CA GLY A 57 -4.61 -15.15 -3.51
C GLY A 57 -4.42 -14.35 -2.22
N GLY A 58 -5.23 -13.30 -2.01
CA GLY A 58 -5.09 -12.36 -0.90
C GLY A 58 -5.73 -12.81 0.40
N SER A 59 -5.39 -12.12 1.49
CA SER A 59 -6.17 -12.24 2.74
C SER A 59 -7.56 -11.63 2.64
N THR A 60 -7.77 -10.73 1.68
CA THR A 60 -9.06 -10.10 1.34
C THR A 60 -9.44 -10.45 -0.09
N SER A 61 -10.74 -10.46 -0.39
CA SER A 61 -11.27 -10.70 -1.73
C SER A 61 -10.88 -9.66 -2.79
N THR A 62 -10.40 -8.48 -2.36
CA THR A 62 -10.03 -7.35 -3.21
C THR A 62 -8.75 -6.68 -2.75
N THR A 63 -8.10 -5.95 -3.67
CA THR A 63 -7.00 -5.02 -3.37
C THR A 63 -7.22 -3.71 -4.11
N GLN A 64 -7.02 -2.58 -3.44
CA GLN A 64 -7.04 -1.25 -4.04
C GLN A 64 -5.61 -0.82 -4.34
N ILE A 65 -5.38 -0.26 -5.51
CA ILE A 65 -4.06 0.14 -6.01
C ILE A 65 -4.15 1.59 -6.45
N ASP A 66 -3.37 2.46 -5.80
CA ASP A 66 -3.43 3.91 -6.00
C ASP A 66 -3.19 4.28 -7.47
N HIS A 67 -2.06 3.84 -8.04
CA HIS A 67 -1.76 4.08 -9.44
C HIS A 67 -1.00 2.92 -10.09
N ILE A 68 -1.36 2.63 -11.33
CA ILE A 68 -0.67 1.71 -12.22
C ILE A 68 -0.25 2.49 -13.47
N VAL A 69 1.00 2.34 -13.88
CA VAL A 69 1.47 2.79 -15.19
C VAL A 69 1.82 1.55 -16.00
N ILE A 70 1.11 1.34 -17.10
CA ILE A 70 1.36 0.25 -18.05
C ILE A 70 2.18 0.85 -19.18
N SER A 71 3.32 0.24 -19.48
CA SER A 71 4.19 0.69 -20.56
C SER A 71 4.81 -0.48 -21.30
N ILE A 72 5.42 -0.19 -22.45
CA ILE A 72 6.25 -1.15 -23.18
C ILE A 72 7.46 -1.65 -22.35
N TYR A 73 7.85 -0.94 -21.29
CA TYR A 73 8.95 -1.28 -20.39
C TYR A 73 8.50 -2.12 -19.18
N GLY A 74 7.19 -2.36 -19.02
CA GLY A 74 6.62 -3.13 -17.92
C GLY A 74 5.50 -2.38 -17.18
N ILE A 75 5.13 -2.92 -16.01
CA ILE A 75 4.05 -2.37 -15.18
C ILE A 75 4.63 -1.74 -13.92
N PHE A 76 4.46 -0.43 -13.76
CA PHE A 76 4.86 0.31 -12.57
C PHE A 76 3.67 0.42 -11.63
N VAL A 77 3.82 -0.12 -10.42
CA VAL A 77 2.79 -0.07 -9.39
C VAL A 77 3.24 0.92 -8.34
N ILE A 78 2.49 2.00 -8.19
CA ILE A 78 2.86 3.13 -7.34
C ILE A 78 1.98 3.14 -6.09
N GLU A 79 2.63 3.11 -4.93
CA GLU A 79 2.00 3.29 -3.62
C GLU A 79 2.30 4.69 -3.10
N THR A 80 1.26 5.44 -2.76
CA THR A 80 1.38 6.83 -2.31
C THR A 80 1.30 6.92 -0.79
N LYS A 81 2.25 7.63 -0.17
CA LYS A 81 2.27 7.85 1.29
C LYS A 81 2.32 9.32 1.66
N ALA A 82 1.24 9.79 2.29
CA ALA A 82 1.10 11.15 2.80
C ALA A 82 1.67 11.33 4.23
N TYR A 83 2.95 10.99 4.43
CA TYR A 83 3.64 11.18 5.70
C TYR A 83 4.43 12.50 5.75
N LYS A 84 4.72 12.97 6.97
CA LYS A 84 5.54 14.16 7.26
C LYS A 84 6.71 13.80 8.18
N GLY A 85 7.74 14.63 8.22
CA GLY A 85 8.87 14.41 9.13
C GLY A 85 9.80 13.28 8.67
N LYS A 86 10.72 12.85 9.53
CA LYS A 86 11.77 11.89 9.15
C LYS A 86 11.22 10.48 9.06
N ILE A 87 11.47 9.79 7.96
CA ILE A 87 11.07 8.42 7.71
C ILE A 87 12.31 7.54 7.72
N TYR A 88 12.25 6.48 8.51
CA TYR A 88 13.29 5.48 8.64
C TYR A 88 12.72 4.12 8.25
N GLY A 89 13.40 3.44 7.34
CA GLY A 89 12.92 2.17 6.83
C GLY A 89 14.04 1.35 6.23
N LYS A 90 13.93 0.03 6.35
CA LYS A 90 14.74 -0.90 5.57
C LYS A 90 13.82 -1.79 4.76
N GLU A 91 14.23 -2.16 3.56
CA GLU A 91 13.41 -2.92 2.62
C GLU A 91 12.83 -4.21 3.22
N LYS A 92 13.64 -4.97 3.96
CA LYS A 92 13.24 -6.26 4.55
C LYS A 92 12.53 -6.14 5.90
N SER A 93 12.45 -4.93 6.48
CA SER A 93 11.79 -4.71 7.77
C SER A 93 10.28 -4.69 7.61
N ARG A 94 9.54 -5.42 8.47
CA ARG A 94 8.07 -5.49 8.43
C ARG A 94 7.39 -4.13 8.63
N THR A 95 8.01 -3.28 9.43
CA THR A 95 7.51 -1.95 9.79
C THR A 95 8.59 -0.91 9.60
N TRP A 96 8.18 0.29 9.23
CA TRP A 96 9.01 1.49 9.19
C TRP A 96 8.62 2.43 10.32
N SER A 97 9.46 3.43 10.59
CA SER A 97 9.23 4.42 11.63
C SER A 97 9.15 5.82 11.04
N GLN A 98 8.20 6.60 11.54
CA GLN A 98 8.05 8.02 11.28
C GLN A 98 8.39 8.79 12.56
N TYR A 99 9.22 9.81 12.44
CA TYR A 99 9.50 10.78 13.49
C TYR A 99 8.88 12.12 13.12
N LEU A 100 7.88 12.53 13.89
CA LEU A 100 7.22 13.82 13.77
C LEU A 100 7.46 14.59 15.07
N TYR A 101 8.29 15.62 15.01
CA TYR A 101 8.82 16.29 16.22
C TYR A 101 9.46 15.27 17.17
N ASN A 102 8.99 15.19 18.43
CA ASN A 102 9.49 14.25 19.43
C ASN A 102 8.70 12.93 19.48
N GLN A 103 7.76 12.71 18.56
CA GLN A 103 6.94 11.49 18.54
C GLN A 103 7.43 10.51 17.48
N LYS A 104 7.63 9.25 17.89
CA LYS A 104 7.92 8.13 17.00
C LYS A 104 6.68 7.27 16.82
N ASN A 105 6.24 7.12 15.58
CA ASN A 105 5.17 6.22 15.19
C ASN A 105 5.71 5.14 14.26
N ASN A 106 5.22 3.90 14.40
CA ASN A 106 5.55 2.83 13.47
C ASN A 106 4.37 2.59 12.53
N PHE A 107 4.67 2.29 11.28
CA PHE A 107 3.68 1.92 10.27
C PHE A 107 4.16 0.72 9.47
N MET A 108 3.23 0.05 8.79
CA MET A 108 3.56 -1.09 7.94
C MET A 108 4.49 -0.62 6.80
N ASN A 109 5.51 -1.40 6.50
CA ASN A 109 6.41 -1.07 5.40
C ASN A 109 5.60 -1.05 4.07
N PRO A 110 5.58 0.09 3.35
CA PRO A 110 4.78 0.27 2.15
C PRO A 110 5.26 -0.60 0.98
N ILE A 111 6.51 -1.07 0.98
CA ILE A 111 7.02 -2.01 -0.03
C ILE A 111 6.27 -3.34 0.04
N PHE A 112 5.95 -3.85 1.24
CA PHE A 112 5.19 -5.10 1.35
C PHE A 112 3.74 -4.92 0.92
N GLN A 113 3.16 -3.74 1.13
CA GLN A 113 1.83 -3.41 0.63
C GLN A 113 1.85 -3.38 -0.90
N ASN A 114 2.78 -2.64 -1.50
CA ASN A 114 2.94 -2.54 -2.95
C ASN A 114 3.29 -3.89 -3.60
N TYR A 115 4.08 -4.74 -2.94
CA TYR A 115 4.32 -6.11 -3.37
C TYR A 115 3.01 -6.93 -3.44
N ALA A 116 2.12 -6.78 -2.47
CA ALA A 116 0.82 -7.46 -2.52
C ALA A 116 -0.04 -6.96 -3.69
N HIS A 117 0.02 -5.67 -4.03
CA HIS A 117 -0.63 -5.10 -5.21
C HIS A 117 -0.06 -5.69 -6.51
N ILE A 118 1.27 -5.77 -6.62
CA ILE A 118 1.95 -6.42 -7.76
C ILE A 118 1.50 -7.87 -7.89
N ARG A 119 1.49 -8.65 -6.80
CA ARG A 119 1.05 -10.06 -6.84
C ARG A 119 -0.39 -10.23 -7.30
N ALA A 120 -1.29 -9.29 -6.98
CA ALA A 120 -2.66 -9.34 -7.46
C ALA A 120 -2.72 -9.10 -8.98
N ILE A 121 -1.98 -8.12 -9.50
CA ILE A 121 -1.88 -7.88 -10.95
C ILE A 121 -1.23 -9.07 -11.65
N GLU A 122 -0.14 -9.60 -11.10
CA GLU A 122 0.57 -10.77 -11.62
C GLU A 122 -0.38 -11.96 -11.75
N SER A 123 -1.17 -12.29 -10.73
CA SER A 123 -2.13 -13.39 -10.80
C SER A 123 -3.23 -13.22 -11.86
N ILE A 124 -3.51 -11.98 -12.28
CA ILE A 124 -4.49 -11.69 -13.34
C ILE A 124 -3.84 -11.84 -14.73
N LEU A 125 -2.54 -11.55 -14.83
CA LEU A 125 -1.81 -11.50 -16.10
C LEU A 125 -0.97 -12.76 -16.37
N GLU A 126 -0.74 -13.62 -15.38
CA GLU A 126 0.18 -14.77 -15.43
C GLU A 126 -0.04 -15.67 -16.67
N ASP A 127 -1.30 -15.93 -17.04
CA ASP A 127 -1.63 -16.77 -18.20
C ASP A 127 -1.29 -16.11 -19.56
N SER A 128 -1.34 -14.77 -19.63
CA SER A 128 -1.14 -14.02 -20.89
C SER A 128 0.25 -13.38 -21.00
N TYR A 129 0.86 -13.03 -19.86
CA TYR A 129 2.14 -12.34 -19.75
C TYR A 129 2.96 -12.89 -18.57
N PRO A 130 3.39 -14.17 -18.62
CA PRO A 130 4.09 -14.83 -17.51
C PRO A 130 5.46 -14.21 -17.18
N GLU A 131 6.10 -13.56 -18.16
CA GLU A 131 7.41 -12.93 -18.01
C GLU A 131 7.33 -11.41 -17.82
N MET A 132 6.15 -10.88 -17.48
CA MET A 132 5.95 -9.44 -17.29
C MET A 132 6.88 -8.87 -16.21
N THR A 133 7.54 -7.76 -16.54
CA THR A 133 8.33 -6.99 -15.60
C THR A 133 7.44 -6.07 -14.77
N TYR A 134 7.59 -6.12 -13.45
CA TYR A 134 6.90 -5.25 -12.50
C TYR A 134 7.87 -4.37 -11.73
N HIS A 135 7.56 -3.08 -11.64
CA HIS A 135 8.35 -2.10 -10.91
C HIS A 135 7.58 -1.58 -9.69
N SER A 136 8.19 -1.73 -8.50
CA SER A 136 7.65 -1.22 -7.25
C SER A 136 8.11 0.21 -7.00
N ILE A 137 7.17 1.16 -6.92
CA ILE A 137 7.46 2.56 -6.61
C ILE A 137 6.70 2.99 -5.36
N ILE A 138 7.41 3.54 -4.37
CA ILE A 138 6.79 4.16 -3.19
C ILE A 138 7.01 5.67 -3.24
N ALA A 139 5.92 6.42 -3.41
CA ALA A 139 5.93 7.87 -3.56
C ALA A 139 5.51 8.57 -2.27
N PHE A 140 6.44 9.31 -1.65
CA PHE A 140 6.17 10.09 -0.44
C PHE A 140 5.88 11.56 -0.74
N SER A 141 4.96 12.16 0.02
CA SER A 141 4.69 13.60 -0.06
C SER A 141 5.94 14.46 0.21
N GLY A 142 5.91 15.73 -0.22
CA GLY A 142 7.04 16.66 -0.11
C GLY A 142 7.55 16.86 1.33
N GLU A 143 6.66 16.74 2.32
CA GLU A 143 6.96 17.02 3.73
C GLU A 143 7.67 15.89 4.49
N ALA A 144 7.76 14.69 3.92
CA ALA A 144 8.58 13.63 4.49
C ALA A 144 10.08 13.97 4.35
N ASN A 145 10.96 13.41 5.16
CA ASN A 145 12.37 13.29 4.83
C ASN A 145 12.64 11.78 4.69
N ILE A 146 13.16 11.38 3.52
CA ILE A 146 13.31 9.97 3.13
C ILE A 146 14.78 9.54 3.01
N ASP A 147 15.71 10.39 3.48
CA ASP A 147 17.15 10.20 3.28
C ASP A 147 17.70 9.02 4.10
N SER A 148 16.94 8.58 5.11
CA SER A 148 17.29 7.46 6.00
C SER A 148 16.57 6.15 5.62
N ILE A 149 16.08 6.03 4.39
CA ILE A 149 15.47 4.81 3.87
C ILE A 149 16.52 3.99 3.13
N GLU A 150 16.72 2.76 3.57
CA GLU A 150 17.67 1.81 2.99
C GLU A 150 16.92 0.76 2.14
N VAL A 151 16.91 0.95 0.82
CA VAL A 151 16.20 0.09 -0.14
C VAL A 151 17.07 -0.20 -1.36
N THR A 152 16.89 -1.38 -1.96
CA THR A 152 17.68 -1.86 -3.09
C THR A 152 16.85 -2.24 -4.31
N LYS A 153 15.67 -2.87 -4.13
CA LYS A 153 14.84 -3.30 -5.27
C LYS A 153 13.69 -2.35 -5.56
N ALA A 154 12.95 -1.94 -4.54
CA ALA A 154 11.90 -0.94 -4.72
C ALA A 154 12.48 0.46 -4.90
N LYS A 155 11.89 1.27 -5.78
CA LYS A 155 12.23 2.68 -5.93
C LYS A 155 11.41 3.50 -4.92
N VAL A 156 12.09 4.20 -4.03
CA VAL A 156 11.44 5.11 -3.08
C VAL A 156 11.80 6.54 -3.45
N CYS A 157 10.81 7.39 -3.68
CA CYS A 157 11.05 8.76 -4.12
C CYS A 157 10.02 9.73 -3.54
N LYS A 158 10.23 11.02 -3.81
CA LYS A 158 9.19 12.04 -3.61
C LYS A 158 8.17 11.96 -4.73
N ILE A 159 6.92 12.33 -4.44
CA ILE A 159 5.86 12.46 -5.45
C ILE A 159 6.32 13.29 -6.65
N ARG A 160 7.00 14.43 -6.41
CA ARG A 160 7.54 15.31 -7.47
C ARG A 160 8.55 14.64 -8.42
N TYR A 161 9.09 13.47 -8.07
CA TYR A 161 10.07 12.72 -8.85
C TYR A 161 9.52 11.39 -9.38
N VAL A 162 8.21 11.14 -9.27
CA VAL A 162 7.62 9.86 -9.71
C VAL A 162 7.81 9.62 -11.22
N SER A 163 7.65 10.66 -12.04
CA SER A 163 7.80 10.56 -13.49
C SER A 163 9.25 10.34 -13.91
N GLU A 164 10.20 10.90 -13.17
CA GLU A 164 11.64 10.64 -13.34
C GLU A 164 11.97 9.21 -12.93
N ALA A 165 11.46 8.76 -11.77
CA ALA A 165 11.62 7.38 -11.32
C ALA A 165 11.10 6.34 -12.32
N ILE A 166 9.96 6.60 -12.98
CA ILE A 166 9.44 5.72 -14.04
C ILE A 166 10.40 5.69 -15.23
N LYS A 167 10.89 6.86 -15.67
CA LYS A 167 11.83 6.96 -16.79
C LYS A 167 13.16 6.25 -16.49
N ASP A 168 13.70 6.40 -15.29
CA ASP A 168 14.93 5.70 -14.85
C ASP A 168 14.79 4.18 -14.92
N LEU A 169 13.60 3.68 -14.61
CA LEU A 169 13.28 2.25 -14.60
C LEU A 169 12.86 1.71 -15.98
N SER A 170 12.61 2.60 -16.94
CA SER A 170 12.17 2.26 -18.30
C SER A 170 13.36 1.94 -19.20
N THR A 171 14.06 0.85 -18.91
CA THR A 171 15.35 0.52 -19.54
C THR A 171 15.26 -0.35 -20.79
N GLU A 172 14.39 -1.36 -20.78
CA GLU A 172 14.28 -2.37 -21.84
C GLU A 172 12.81 -2.57 -22.21
N GLU A 173 12.51 -2.63 -23.52
CA GLU A 173 11.16 -2.92 -23.99
C GLU A 173 10.88 -4.42 -23.82
N VAL A 174 9.82 -4.75 -23.07
CA VAL A 174 9.43 -6.12 -22.72
C VAL A 174 8.13 -6.57 -23.40
N ILE A 175 7.35 -5.64 -23.94
CA ILE A 175 6.09 -5.90 -24.68
C ILE A 175 5.91 -4.91 -25.84
N GLY A 176 5.02 -5.24 -26.78
CA GLY A 176 4.62 -4.35 -27.86
C GLY A 176 3.65 -3.24 -27.42
N LYS A 177 3.50 -2.19 -28.25
CA LYS A 177 2.55 -1.09 -27.97
C LYS A 177 1.10 -1.57 -27.93
N GLU A 178 0.77 -2.57 -28.74
CA GLU A 178 -0.54 -3.20 -28.83
C GLU A 178 -0.93 -3.93 -27.53
N ASP A 179 0.04 -4.45 -26.80
CA ASP A 179 -0.18 -5.20 -25.56
C ASP A 179 -0.66 -4.29 -24.44
N ILE A 180 -0.28 -3.01 -24.45
CA ILE A 180 -0.78 -2.00 -23.50
C ILE A 180 -2.31 -1.97 -23.50
N GLY A 181 -2.93 -1.95 -24.69
CA GLY A 181 -4.39 -1.95 -24.83
C GLY A 181 -5.04 -3.23 -24.29
N ARG A 182 -4.43 -4.39 -24.58
CA ARG A 182 -4.91 -5.70 -24.11
C ARG A 182 -4.82 -5.83 -22.59
N ILE A 183 -3.70 -5.40 -22.00
CA ILE A 183 -3.49 -5.43 -20.54
C ILE A 183 -4.52 -4.55 -19.84
N ILE A 184 -4.78 -3.35 -20.34
CA ILE A 184 -5.83 -2.48 -19.81
C ILE A 184 -7.18 -3.20 -19.84
N GLU A 185 -7.56 -3.80 -20.97
CA GLU A 185 -8.83 -4.51 -21.09
C GLU A 185 -8.94 -5.67 -20.09
N ILE A 186 -7.87 -6.45 -19.89
CA ILE A 186 -7.84 -7.54 -18.91
C ILE A 186 -8.01 -7.01 -17.48
N LEU A 187 -7.32 -5.93 -17.12
CA LEU A 187 -7.43 -5.33 -15.78
C LEU A 187 -8.81 -4.72 -15.53
N GLU A 188 -9.39 -4.05 -16.53
CA GLU A 188 -10.76 -3.51 -16.46
C GLU A 188 -11.79 -4.61 -16.25
N LYS A 189 -11.70 -5.74 -16.96
CA LYS A 189 -12.58 -6.92 -16.76
C LYS A 189 -12.44 -7.54 -15.37
N ASN A 190 -11.30 -7.36 -14.72
CA ASN A 190 -11.01 -7.89 -13.38
C ASN A 190 -11.22 -6.87 -12.26
N LYS A 191 -11.74 -5.67 -12.58
CA LYS A 191 -12.18 -4.71 -11.56
C LYS A 191 -13.23 -5.32 -10.65
N SER A 192 -13.13 -4.97 -9.37
CA SER A 192 -14.16 -5.29 -8.38
C SER A 192 -15.10 -4.12 -8.21
N HIS A 193 -16.39 -4.38 -8.33
CA HIS A 193 -17.45 -3.41 -8.01
C HIS A 193 -17.82 -3.40 -6.52
N GLN A 194 -17.05 -4.09 -5.66
CA GLN A 194 -17.30 -4.04 -4.22
C GLN A 194 -16.98 -2.66 -3.63
N THR A 195 -17.92 -2.11 -2.88
CA THR A 195 -17.76 -0.82 -2.20
C THR A 195 -16.74 -0.90 -1.05
N ASP A 196 -16.16 0.24 -0.67
CA ASP A 196 -15.17 0.32 0.42
C ASP A 196 -15.75 -0.07 1.78
N PHE A 197 -17.06 0.10 1.95
CA PHE A 197 -17.77 -0.38 3.12
C PHE A 197 -17.66 -1.91 3.26
N VAL A 198 -17.84 -2.65 2.16
CA VAL A 198 -17.72 -4.12 2.16
C VAL A 198 -16.29 -4.54 2.48
N HIS A 199 -15.31 -3.91 1.83
CA HIS A 199 -13.88 -4.19 2.06
C HIS A 199 -13.47 -3.93 3.53
N THR A 200 -13.87 -2.79 4.10
CA THR A 200 -13.59 -2.45 5.50
C THR A 200 -14.23 -3.45 6.47
N ARG A 201 -15.44 -3.93 6.17
CA ARG A 201 -16.13 -4.94 6.97
C ARG A 201 -15.41 -6.30 6.91
N GLU A 202 -14.92 -6.69 5.73
CA GLU A 202 -14.13 -7.91 5.54
C GLU A 202 -12.83 -7.86 6.36
N ILE A 203 -12.07 -6.75 6.29
CA ILE A 203 -10.86 -6.54 7.10
C ILE A 203 -11.17 -6.69 8.60
N LYS A 204 -12.23 -6.04 9.09
CA LYS A 204 -12.64 -6.14 10.50
C LYS A 204 -12.97 -7.58 10.90
N LYS A 205 -13.64 -8.32 10.03
CA LYS A 205 -13.98 -9.73 10.23
C LYS A 205 -12.71 -10.60 10.31
N ILE A 206 -11.82 -10.49 9.33
CA ILE A 206 -10.53 -11.21 9.30
C ILE A 206 -9.70 -10.92 10.55
N LYS A 207 -9.64 -9.65 10.97
CA LYS A 207 -8.93 -9.26 12.19
C LYS A 207 -9.50 -9.97 13.42
N LYS A 208 -10.83 -9.99 13.57
CA LYS A 208 -11.51 -10.67 14.66
C LYS A 208 -11.23 -12.18 14.65
N GLU A 209 -11.36 -12.83 13.50
CA GLU A 209 -11.07 -14.26 13.34
C GLU A 209 -9.61 -14.59 13.67
N ASN A 210 -8.68 -13.72 13.28
CA ASN A 210 -7.26 -13.89 13.61
C ASN A 210 -7.01 -13.75 15.12
N GLU A 211 -7.66 -12.81 15.80
CA GLU A 211 -7.59 -12.66 17.25
C GLU A 211 -8.16 -13.90 17.97
N GLU A 212 -9.26 -14.47 17.46
CA GLU A 212 -9.84 -15.71 17.98
C GLU A 212 -8.91 -16.92 17.78
N LYS A 213 -8.32 -17.08 16.59
CA LYS A 213 -7.30 -18.11 16.33
C LYS A 213 -6.11 -17.99 17.28
N ILE A 214 -5.61 -16.77 17.49
CA ILE A 214 -4.49 -16.51 18.41
C ILE A 214 -4.87 -16.92 19.85
N LYS A 215 -6.07 -16.55 20.33
CA LYS A 215 -6.58 -16.97 21.66
C LYS A 215 -6.69 -18.49 21.78
N ALA A 216 -7.01 -19.18 20.69
CA ALA A 216 -7.04 -20.64 20.61
C ALA A 216 -5.65 -21.29 20.43
N ASN A 217 -4.55 -20.52 20.53
CA ASN A 217 -3.17 -20.96 20.26
C ASN A 217 -2.97 -21.52 18.83
N ILE A 218 -3.70 -20.99 17.85
CA ILE A 218 -3.62 -21.35 16.44
C ILE A 218 -3.02 -20.18 15.65
N CYS A 219 -2.04 -20.48 14.80
CA CYS A 219 -1.39 -19.50 13.95
C CYS A 219 -2.34 -19.08 12.83
N PRO A 220 -2.73 -17.79 12.74
CA PRO A 220 -3.64 -17.32 11.70
C PRO A 220 -3.06 -17.40 10.29
N LYS A 221 -1.72 -17.49 10.15
CA LYS A 221 -1.05 -17.57 8.85
C LYS A 221 -1.03 -18.97 8.25
N CYS A 222 -0.95 -20.03 9.07
CA CYS A 222 -0.74 -21.40 8.55
C CYS A 222 -1.48 -22.51 9.31
N GLY A 223 -2.28 -22.17 10.33
CA GLY A 223 -3.00 -23.15 11.15
C GLY A 223 -2.14 -23.92 12.17
N GLY A 224 -0.80 -23.83 12.10
CA GLY A 224 0.09 -24.47 13.09
C GLY A 224 -0.08 -23.91 14.51
N LYS A 225 0.41 -24.64 15.51
CA LYS A 225 0.28 -24.22 16.93
C LYS A 225 1.13 -22.97 17.22
N LEU A 226 0.63 -22.11 18.10
CA LEU A 226 1.41 -21.00 18.68
C LEU A 226 2.11 -21.49 19.95
N VAL A 227 3.40 -21.17 20.07
CA VAL A 227 4.27 -21.60 21.18
C VAL A 227 5.12 -20.44 21.68
N GLU A 228 5.42 -20.43 22.97
CA GLU A 228 6.41 -19.53 23.55
C GLU A 228 7.81 -19.90 23.04
N ARG A 229 8.59 -18.91 22.66
CA ARG A 229 9.96 -19.01 22.17
C ARG A 229 10.82 -17.96 22.85
N GLU A 230 12.11 -18.22 22.93
CA GLU A 230 13.09 -17.27 23.44
C GLU A 230 13.87 -16.64 22.27
N GLY A 231 14.04 -15.32 22.30
CA GLY A 231 14.80 -14.58 21.30
C GLY A 231 15.71 -13.54 21.95
N LYS A 232 16.46 -12.83 21.11
CA LYS A 232 17.42 -11.79 21.55
C LYS A 232 16.84 -10.75 22.52
N TYR A 233 15.53 -10.48 22.42
CA TYR A 233 14.82 -9.49 23.22
C TYR A 233 13.90 -10.09 24.29
N GLY A 234 14.10 -11.37 24.62
CA GLY A 234 13.29 -12.11 25.59
C GLY A 234 12.27 -13.06 24.95
N LYS A 235 11.32 -13.51 25.76
CA LYS A 235 10.27 -14.46 25.38
C LYS A 235 9.21 -13.83 24.48
N PHE A 236 8.74 -14.59 23.49
CA PHE A 236 7.67 -14.18 22.57
C PHE A 236 6.84 -15.38 22.11
N ILE A 237 5.60 -15.14 21.67
CA ILE A 237 4.74 -16.20 21.10
C ILE A 237 4.91 -16.22 19.57
N GLY A 238 5.33 -17.36 19.04
CA GLY A 238 5.54 -17.57 17.60
C GLY A 238 4.96 -18.89 17.09
N CYS A 239 4.84 -19.04 15.78
CA CYS A 239 4.35 -20.28 15.17
C CYS A 239 5.33 -21.45 15.39
N SER A 240 4.82 -22.64 15.67
CA SER A 240 5.60 -23.89 15.78
C SER A 240 6.34 -24.22 14.47
N ASN A 241 5.75 -23.88 13.32
CA ASN A 241 6.25 -24.23 11.99
C ASN A 241 7.40 -23.33 11.48
N PHE A 242 8.06 -22.58 12.35
CA PHE A 242 9.29 -21.87 12.00
C PHE A 242 10.38 -22.88 11.55
N PRO A 243 11.19 -22.60 10.52
CA PRO A 243 11.34 -21.33 9.82
C PRO A 243 10.34 -21.08 8.67
N LYS A 244 9.54 -22.08 8.29
CA LYS A 244 8.57 -22.00 7.18
C LYS A 244 7.45 -21.00 7.47
N CYS A 245 7.00 -20.90 8.72
CA CYS A 245 6.08 -19.86 9.16
C CYS A 245 6.71 -18.97 10.24
N ARG A 246 6.98 -17.71 9.88
CA ARG A 246 7.55 -16.69 10.76
C ARG A 246 6.50 -15.79 11.42
N PHE A 247 5.28 -16.30 11.60
CA PHE A 247 4.24 -15.54 12.30
C PHE A 247 4.62 -15.40 13.79
N VAL A 248 4.47 -14.18 14.31
CA VAL A 248 4.72 -13.81 15.69
C VAL A 248 3.52 -13.01 16.18
N VAL A 249 3.07 -13.27 17.40
CA VAL A 249 1.98 -12.49 18.02
C VAL A 249 2.52 -11.12 18.40
N SER A 250 1.87 -10.07 17.90
CA SER A 250 2.15 -8.69 18.31
C SER A 250 1.72 -8.51 19.76
N GLN A 251 2.68 -8.49 20.69
CA GLN A 251 2.40 -8.05 22.05
C GLN A 251 2.35 -6.52 22.04
N ASN A 252 1.14 -5.96 22.02
CA ASN A 252 0.98 -4.54 22.34
C ASN A 252 1.40 -4.37 23.80
N LYS A 253 2.62 -3.88 24.05
CA LYS A 253 2.93 -3.24 25.32
C LYS A 253 1.99 -2.05 25.42
N LYS A 254 0.94 -2.16 26.23
CA LYS A 254 0.26 -0.99 26.77
C LYS A 254 1.32 -0.29 27.63
N SER A 255 1.96 0.74 27.07
CA SER A 255 2.66 1.77 27.82
C SER A 255 1.65 2.77 28.35
#